data_AF-A0A7C7DJS9-F1
#
_entry.id   AF-A0A7C7DJS9-F1
#
_cell.length_a   1.000
_cell.length_b   1.000
_cell.length_c   1.000
_cell.angle_alpha   90.00
_cell.angle_beta   90.00
_cell.angle_gamma   90.00
#
_symmetry.space_group_name_H-M   'P 1'
#
loop_
_entity.id
_entity.type
_entity.pdbx_description
1 polymer ?
#
loop_
_entity_poly.entity_id
_entity_poly.type
_entity_poly.pdbx_seq_one_letter_code
_entity_poly.pdbx_strand_id
1 'polypeptide(L)'
;MYRTFLKELGVPFVESEAPATRALDGLCLSPTDEPCPSVKIAFYHCKTLLDRGCDVLFVPALVSLSRTNYCCPKMMGLPDMIKA
;
A
#
# COMPACT_ATOMS: atom_id res chain seq x y z
N MET A 1 14.03 -7.31 2.50
CA MET A 1 14.75 -6.05 2.27
C MET A 1 14.20 -4.92 3.15
N TYR A 2 12.94 -4.49 3.02
CA TYR A 2 12.40 -3.38 3.84
C TYR A 2 12.33 -3.67 5.35
N ARG A 3 11.87 -4.87 5.74
CA ARG A 3 11.83 -5.28 7.16
C ARG A 3 13.20 -5.15 7.82
N THR A 4 14.24 -5.66 7.16
CA THR A 4 15.63 -5.58 7.63
C THR A 4 16.10 -4.13 7.68
N PHE A 5 15.88 -3.35 6.61
CA PHE A 5 16.27 -1.94 6.55
C PHE A 5 15.68 -1.11 7.70
N LEU A 6 14.37 -1.20 7.95
CA LEU A 6 13.71 -0.48 9.04
C LEU A 6 14.18 -0.98 10.41
N LYS A 7 14.40 -2.28 10.57
CA LYS A 7 14.94 -2.88 11.80
C LYS A 7 16.34 -2.37 12.12
N GLU A 8 17.25 -2.32 11.14
CA GLU A 8 18.62 -1.82 11.33
C GLU A 8 18.65 -0.31 11.60
N LEU A 9 17.66 0.44 11.11
CA LEU A 9 17.47 1.86 11.48
C LEU A 9 16.89 2.05 12.89
N GLY A 10 16.51 0.98 13.59
CA GLY A 10 15.87 1.05 14.90
C GLY A 10 14.45 1.60 14.86
N VAL A 11 13.80 1.60 13.69
CA VAL A 11 12.42 2.10 13.54
C VAL A 11 11.45 0.96 13.85
N PRO A 12 10.60 1.08 14.88
CA PRO A 12 9.53 0.11 15.11
C PRO A 12 8.50 0.23 13.97
N PHE A 13 8.07 -0.91 13.42
CA PHE A 13 7.09 -0.91 12.34
C PHE A 13 6.05 -2.01 12.52
N VAL A 14 4.87 -1.74 11.99
CA VAL A 14 3.75 -2.68 11.92
C VAL A 14 3.49 -2.97 10.45
N GLU A 15 3.29 -4.25 10.14
CA GLU A 15 3.05 -4.66 8.76
C GLU A 15 1.56 -4.78 8.45
N SER A 16 1.22 -4.42 7.21
CA SER A 16 -0.10 -4.70 6.67
C SER A 16 -0.33 -6.20 6.63
N GLU A 17 -1.54 -6.62 6.98
CA GLU A 17 -1.90 -8.03 6.93
C GLU A 17 -1.95 -8.57 5.50
N ALA A 18 -1.89 -9.90 5.34
CA ALA A 18 -2.11 -10.52 4.05
C ALA A 18 -3.51 -10.18 3.50
N PRO A 19 -3.67 -10.00 2.19
CA PRO A 19 -4.98 -9.79 1.59
C PRO A 19 -5.88 -10.99 1.88
N ALA A 20 -7.00 -10.74 2.57
CA ALA A 20 -8.07 -11.71 2.76
C ALA A 20 -9.30 -11.23 1.99
N THR A 21 -10.30 -12.10 1.79
CA THR A 21 -11.55 -11.75 1.10
C THR A 21 -12.21 -10.50 1.69
N ARG A 22 -12.10 -10.28 3.00
CA ARG A 22 -12.56 -9.05 3.70
C ARG A 22 -11.98 -7.74 3.16
N ALA A 23 -10.80 -7.78 2.51
CA ALA A 23 -10.21 -6.59 1.91
C ALA A 23 -11.04 -6.06 0.73
N LEU A 24 -11.87 -6.92 0.12
CA LEU A 24 -12.79 -6.54 -0.95
C LEU A 24 -13.96 -5.68 -0.44
N ASP A 25 -14.32 -5.81 0.84
CA ASP A 25 -15.35 -4.96 1.45
C ASP A 25 -14.85 -3.51 1.61
N GLY A 26 -13.53 -3.33 1.65
CA GLY A 26 -12.86 -2.03 1.77
C GLY A 26 -12.63 -1.30 0.45
N LEU A 27 -13.10 -1.81 -0.69
CA LEU A 27 -12.85 -1.17 -1.99
C LEU A 27 -13.45 0.24 -2.08
N CYS A 28 -14.53 0.50 -1.35
CA CYS A 28 -15.19 1.81 -1.27
C CYS A 28 -14.37 2.89 -0.52
N LEU A 29 -13.26 2.51 0.14
CA LEU A 29 -12.37 3.45 0.80
C LEU A 29 -11.54 4.27 -0.19
N SER A 30 -11.43 3.81 -1.44
CA SER A 30 -10.79 4.60 -2.49
C SER A 30 -11.69 5.78 -2.86
N PRO A 31 -11.16 7.00 -2.97
CA PRO A 31 -11.95 8.21 -3.24
C PRO A 31 -12.55 8.26 -4.66
N THR A 32 -12.20 7.31 -5.52
CA THR A 32 -12.66 7.23 -6.90
C THR A 32 -12.89 5.78 -7.30
N ASP A 33 -13.84 5.56 -8.21
CA ASP A 33 -14.14 4.24 -8.73
C ASP A 33 -13.24 3.77 -9.86
N GLU A 34 -12.44 4.69 -10.43
CA GLU A 34 -11.57 4.48 -11.59
C GLU A 34 -10.47 3.41 -11.39
N PRO A 35 -9.80 3.30 -10.22
CA PRO A 35 -8.67 2.38 -10.08
C PRO A 35 -9.10 0.92 -10.05
N CYS A 36 -8.19 0.02 -10.45
CA CYS A 36 -8.45 -1.41 -10.34
C CYS A 36 -8.54 -1.84 -8.86
N PRO A 37 -9.18 -3.00 -8.58
CA PRO A 37 -9.29 -3.52 -7.22
C PRO A 37 -7.95 -3.60 -6.48
N SER A 38 -6.86 -3.93 -7.17
CA SER A 38 -5.52 -4.01 -6.56
C SER A 38 -5.07 -2.68 -5.94
N VAL A 39 -5.32 -1.55 -6.61
CA VAL A 39 -5.02 -0.21 -6.08
C VAL A 39 -5.96 0.13 -4.93
N LYS A 40 -7.26 -0.18 -5.06
CA LYS A 40 -8.26 0.08 -4.02
C LYS A 40 -7.99 -0.71 -2.73
N ILE A 41 -7.52 -1.95 -2.82
CA ILE A 41 -7.13 -2.78 -1.67
C ILE A 41 -5.98 -2.13 -0.86
N ALA A 42 -5.08 -1.38 -1.51
CA ALA A 42 -4.03 -0.68 -0.79
C ALA A 42 -4.56 0.42 0.15
N PHE A 43 -5.67 1.10 -0.21
CA PHE A 43 -6.36 2.04 0.68
C PHE A 43 -6.91 1.34 1.92
N TYR A 44 -7.51 0.14 1.74
CA TYR A 44 -7.93 -0.69 2.86
C TYR A 44 -6.76 -1.02 3.80
N HIS A 45 -5.63 -1.50 3.26
CA HIS A 45 -4.46 -1.78 4.08
C HIS A 45 -3.94 -0.55 4.83
N CYS A 46 -3.88 0.61 4.18
CA CYS A 46 -3.48 1.86 4.83
C CYS A 46 -4.43 2.23 5.96
N LYS A 47 -5.74 2.19 5.72
CA LYS A 47 -6.74 2.44 6.77
C LYS A 47 -6.58 1.48 7.95
N THR A 48 -6.39 0.18 7.71
CA THR A 48 -6.20 -0.78 8.82
C THR A 48 -4.94 -0.51 9.64
N LEU A 49 -3.87 0.02 9.04
CA LEU A 49 -2.67 0.41 9.78
C LEU A 49 -2.92 1.68 10.60
N LEU A 50 -3.60 2.67 10.03
CA LEU A 50 -4.00 3.90 10.74
C LEU A 50 -4.92 3.58 11.93
N ASP A 51 -5.91 2.71 11.73
CA ASP A 51 -6.83 2.26 12.80
C ASP A 51 -6.10 1.49 13.92
N ARG A 52 -4.91 0.94 13.65
CA ARG A 52 -4.03 0.29 14.63
C ARG A 52 -3.09 1.27 15.35
N GLY A 53 -3.23 2.57 15.10
CA GLY A 53 -2.45 3.62 15.74
C GLY A 53 -1.10 3.91 15.08
N CYS A 54 -0.90 3.55 13.80
CA CYS A 54 0.28 3.98 13.06
C CYS A 54 0.17 5.45 12.66
N ASP A 55 1.12 6.29 13.05
CA ASP A 55 1.14 7.72 12.68
C ASP A 55 1.79 7.98 11.30
N VAL A 56 2.55 7.01 10.79
CA VAL A 56 3.30 7.11 9.53
C VAL A 56 3.12 5.84 8.71
N LEU A 57 2.87 6.00 7.42
CA LEU A 57 2.77 4.89 6.47
C LEU A 57 4.00 4.84 5.57
N PHE A 58 4.60 3.65 5.47
CA PHE A 58 5.64 3.35 4.49
C PHE A 58 5.01 2.63 3.28
N VAL A 59 4.86 3.34 2.17
CA VAL A 59 4.28 2.81 0.92
C VAL A 59 5.38 2.72 -0.14
N PRO A 60 5.83 1.51 -0.54
CA PRO A 60 6.88 1.38 -1.54
C PRO A 60 6.38 1.74 -2.94
N ALA A 61 7.18 2.49 -3.69
CA ALA A 61 6.93 2.77 -5.10
C ALA A 61 7.40 1.58 -5.96
N LEU A 62 6.46 0.88 -6.60
CA LEU A 62 6.73 -0.25 -7.49
C LEU A 62 6.62 0.20 -8.95
N VAL A 63 7.76 0.53 -9.56
CA VAL A 63 7.83 1.03 -10.94
C VAL A 63 7.97 -0.11 -11.95
N SER A 64 8.85 -1.07 -11.68
CA SER A 64 9.09 -2.20 -12.57
C SER A 64 9.46 -3.47 -11.80
N LEU A 65 9.10 -4.61 -12.38
CA LEU A 65 9.45 -5.94 -11.86
C LEU A 65 10.73 -6.49 -12.51
N SER A 66 11.08 -5.95 -13.67
CA SER A 66 12.34 -6.20 -14.37
C SER A 66 12.69 -5.00 -15.24
N ARG A 67 13.84 -5.02 -15.92
CA ARG A 67 14.26 -3.92 -16.82
C ARG A 67 13.27 -3.61 -17.95
N THR A 68 12.45 -4.58 -18.34
CA THR A 68 11.51 -4.47 -19.47
C THR A 68 10.05 -4.62 -19.06
N ASN A 69 9.76 -4.98 -17.80
CA ASN A 69 8.41 -5.21 -17.31
C ASN A 69 8.03 -4.15 -16.26
N TYR A 70 7.24 -3.17 -16.70
CA TYR A 70 6.80 -2.04 -15.89
C TYR A 70 5.41 -2.30 -15.31
N CYS A 71 5.19 -1.80 -14.09
CA CYS A 71 3.87 -1.80 -13.47
C CYS A 71 2.91 -0.89 -14.24
N CYS A 72 1.60 -1.11 -14.09
CA CYS A 72 0.63 -0.20 -14.70
C CYS A 72 0.72 1.21 -14.08
N PRO A 73 0.35 2.28 -14.82
CA PRO A 73 0.48 3.66 -14.33
C PRO A 73 -0.19 3.90 -12.97
N LYS A 74 -1.33 3.25 -12.72
CA LYS A 74 -2.08 3.38 -11.46
C LYS A 74 -1.34 2.76 -10.27
N MET A 75 -0.66 1.63 -10.46
CA MET A 75 0.17 1.02 -9.41
C MET A 75 1.43 1.85 -9.16
N MET A 76 2.02 2.43 -10.22
CA MET A 76 3.18 3.31 -10.07
C MET A 76 2.82 4.59 -9.29
N GLY A 77 1.63 5.15 -9.54
CA GLY A 77 1.11 6.33 -8.84
C GLY A 77 0.48 6.04 -7.47
N LEU A 78 0.43 4.78 -7.02
CA LEU A 78 -0.21 4.39 -5.77
C LEU A 78 0.30 5.18 -4.54
N PRO A 79 1.61 5.39 -4.34
CA PRO A 79 2.10 6.15 -3.19
C PRO A 79 1.58 7.59 -3.16
N ASP A 80 1.50 8.24 -4.32
CA ASP A 80 0.96 9.60 -4.43
C ASP A 80 -0.55 9.62 -4.18
N MET A 81 -1.28 8.61 -4.69
CA MET A 81 -2.72 8.47 -4.47
C MET A 81 -3.10 8.26 -3.00
N ILE A 82 -2.29 7.54 -2.22
CA ILE A 82 -2.53 7.32 -0.78
C ILE A 82 -2.22 8.58 0.03
N LYS A 83 -1.28 9.41 -0.45
CA LYS A 83 -0.85 10.62 0.24
C LYS A 83 -1.85 11.78 0.10
N ALA A 84 -2.61 11.81 -1.00
CA ALA A 84 -3.58 12.85 -1.33
C ALA A 84 -4.80 12.83 -0.40
#